data_AF-A0A077AV46-F1
#
_entry.id   AF-A0A077AV46-F1
#
_cell.length_a   1.000
_cell.length_b   1.000
_cell.length_c   1.000
_cell.angle_alpha   90.00
_cell.angle_beta   90.00
_cell.angle_gamma   90.00
#
_symmetry.space_group_name_H-M   'P 1'
#
loop_
_entity.id
_entity.type
_entity.pdbx_description
1 polymer ?
#
loop_
_entity_poly.entity_id
_entity_poly.type
_entity_poly.pdbx_seq_one_letter_code
_entity_poly.pdbx_strand_id
1 'polypeptide(L)'
;MNKLLLALSTVALLTSAPMAVATEADPEKGHHKTMKHENHPGIKKMNKDHKAEMKAMDKDHKAAMKTMDTEHKAAMKNEKDPAKKAEMHKAHLDKKAEMHKAHIDKKAAMEKGHVDKKTAMKKERADKRAAHHAGKGKEAAAPVAK
;
A
#
# COMPACT_ATOMS: atom_id res chain seq x y z
N MET A 1 -10.11 17.40 -47.14
CA MET A 1 -11.50 17.01 -46.82
C MET A 1 -11.46 15.61 -46.25
N ASN A 2 -12.03 15.39 -45.06
CA ASN A 2 -12.66 14.14 -44.60
C ASN A 2 -13.11 14.34 -43.15
N LYS A 3 -14.33 14.85 -43.01
CA LYS A 3 -15.09 14.89 -41.75
C LYS A 3 -15.83 13.56 -41.67
N LEU A 4 -15.34 12.58 -40.91
CA LEU A 4 -16.14 11.42 -40.56
C LEU A 4 -16.98 11.78 -39.33
N LEU A 5 -18.14 12.36 -39.61
CA LEU A 5 -19.25 12.52 -38.68
C LEU A 5 -19.76 11.13 -38.30
N LEU A 6 -19.55 10.77 -37.04
CA LEU A 6 -20.09 9.55 -36.44
C LEU A 6 -21.60 9.77 -36.24
N ALA A 7 -22.38 9.30 -37.22
CA ALA A 7 -23.82 9.19 -37.11
C ALA A 7 -24.16 7.85 -36.45
N LEU A 8 -24.68 7.88 -35.22
CA LEU A 8 -25.43 6.78 -34.63
C LEU A 8 -26.65 7.37 -33.94
N SER A 9 -27.71 7.37 -34.73
CA SER A 9 -29.06 7.79 -34.40
C SER A 9 -29.81 6.66 -33.70
N THR A 10 -30.70 7.06 -32.79
CA THR A 10 -32.00 6.42 -32.49
C THR A 10 -32.03 4.98 -31.97
N VAL A 11 -32.30 4.84 -30.68
CA VAL A 11 -33.40 3.97 -30.21
C VAL A 11 -34.22 4.75 -29.20
N ALA A 12 -35.42 5.15 -29.61
CA ALA A 12 -36.49 5.61 -28.74
C ALA A 12 -37.53 4.49 -28.61
N LEU A 13 -38.35 4.61 -27.56
CA LEU A 13 -39.57 3.88 -27.22
C LEU A 13 -39.41 2.75 -26.20
N LEU A 14 -39.75 3.07 -24.95
CA LEU A 14 -40.79 2.29 -24.27
C LEU A 14 -41.70 3.20 -23.44
N THR A 15 -42.98 2.94 -23.60
CA THR A 15 -44.15 3.75 -23.28
C THR A 15 -44.77 3.39 -21.93
N SER A 16 -45.25 4.42 -21.23
CA SER A 16 -46.44 4.52 -20.34
C SER A 16 -46.82 3.38 -19.36
N ALA A 17 -46.78 3.68 -18.05
CA ALA A 17 -47.98 3.85 -17.19
C ALA A 17 -47.56 4.21 -15.73
N PRO A 18 -48.29 5.09 -15.02
CA PRO A 18 -48.07 5.37 -13.60
C PRO A 18 -48.94 4.45 -12.74
N MET A 19 -48.32 3.59 -11.92
CA MET A 19 -49.02 2.94 -10.81
C MET A 19 -48.57 3.60 -9.51
N ALA A 20 -49.51 4.29 -8.89
CA ALA A 20 -49.44 4.75 -7.52
C ALA A 20 -49.15 3.54 -6.61
N VAL A 21 -48.08 3.62 -5.82
CA VAL A 21 -48.00 2.89 -4.56
C VAL A 21 -47.82 3.91 -3.45
N ALA A 22 -48.72 3.74 -2.50
CA ALA A 22 -48.89 4.45 -1.27
C ALA A 22 -47.59 4.86 -0.57
N THR A 23 -47.67 6.07 -0.05
CA THR A 23 -46.92 6.58 1.09
C THR A 23 -46.82 5.54 2.20
N GLU A 24 -45.62 5.10 2.53
CA GLU A 24 -45.26 4.82 3.91
C GLU A 24 -43.90 5.44 4.21
N ALA A 25 -43.91 6.21 5.28
CA ALA A 25 -42.79 6.88 5.85
C ALA A 25 -41.84 5.85 6.46
N ASP A 26 -40.56 5.93 6.12
CA ASP A 26 -39.51 5.95 7.14
C ASP A 26 -38.18 6.35 6.49
N PRO A 27 -37.68 7.59 6.67
CA PRO A 27 -36.26 7.82 6.54
C PRO A 27 -35.63 7.20 7.78
N GLU A 28 -35.33 5.90 7.73
CA GLU A 28 -34.40 5.29 8.66
C GLU A 28 -33.12 6.12 8.53
N LYS A 29 -32.92 7.02 9.51
CA LYS A 29 -31.65 7.64 9.83
C LYS A 29 -30.75 6.51 10.29
N GLY A 30 -30.34 5.68 9.34
CA GLY A 30 -29.13 4.91 9.41
C GLY A 30 -28.02 5.94 9.55
N HIS A 31 -27.73 6.29 10.80
CA HIS A 31 -26.47 6.87 11.17
C HIS A 31 -25.41 5.87 10.70
N HIS A 32 -24.97 6.01 9.45
CA HIS A 32 -23.68 5.52 9.01
C HIS A 32 -22.68 6.27 9.88
N LYS A 33 -22.45 5.71 11.07
CA LYS A 33 -21.38 6.08 11.97
C LYS A 33 -20.16 5.81 11.12
N THR A 34 -19.63 6.87 10.52
CA THR A 34 -18.36 6.85 9.83
C THR A 34 -17.41 6.16 10.80
N MET A 35 -17.00 4.94 10.46
CA MET A 35 -16.01 4.23 11.26
C MET A 35 -14.83 5.17 11.31
N LYS A 36 -14.63 5.82 12.46
CA LYS A 36 -13.49 6.70 12.66
C LYS A 36 -12.29 5.83 12.30
N HIS A 37 -11.61 6.19 11.21
CA HIS A 37 -10.30 5.69 10.89
C HIS A 37 -9.41 6.24 12.01
N GLU A 38 -9.42 5.56 13.15
CA GLU A 38 -8.68 5.99 14.32
C GLU A 38 -7.21 5.93 13.93
N ASN A 39 -6.65 7.13 13.73
CA ASN A 39 -5.22 7.37 13.63
C ASN A 39 -4.56 6.86 14.93
N HIS A 40 -4.32 5.55 15.01
CA HIS A 40 -3.67 4.98 16.17
C HIS A 40 -2.23 5.42 16.23
N PRO A 41 -1.77 6.00 17.37
CA PRO A 41 -0.43 6.54 17.47
C PRO A 41 0.63 5.46 17.20
N GLY A 42 0.42 4.22 17.65
CA GLY A 42 1.34 3.10 17.37
C GLY A 42 1.43 2.73 15.88
N ILE A 43 0.29 2.56 15.20
CA ILE A 43 0.25 2.25 13.75
C ILE A 43 0.80 3.44 12.94
N LYS A 44 0.47 4.67 13.34
CA LYS A 44 0.93 5.90 12.68
C LYS A 44 2.45 6.05 12.79
N LYS A 45 3.01 5.83 13.98
CA LYS A 45 4.47 5.84 14.19
C LYS A 45 5.13 4.77 13.33
N MET A 46 4.62 3.54 13.35
CA MET A 46 5.18 2.45 12.54
C MET A 46 5.16 2.73 11.04
N ASN A 47 4.07 3.27 10.50
CA ASN A 47 4.00 3.62 9.09
C ASN A 47 5.00 4.74 8.74
N LYS A 48 5.21 5.69 9.66
CA LYS A 48 6.21 6.76 9.50
C LYS A 48 7.62 6.19 9.49
N ASP A 49 7.93 5.30 10.43
CA ASP A 49 9.25 4.67 10.56
C ASP A 49 9.55 3.80 9.33
N HIS A 50 8.62 2.93 8.91
CA HIS A 50 8.72 2.12 7.68
C HIS A 50 9.00 2.97 6.44
N LYS A 51 8.27 4.08 6.28
CA LYS A 51 8.49 5.02 5.17
C LYS A 51 9.89 5.66 5.22
N ALA A 52 10.40 5.96 6.41
CA ALA A 52 11.74 6.52 6.56
C ALA A 52 12.82 5.48 6.21
N GLU A 53 12.66 4.25 6.69
CA GLU A 53 13.57 3.13 6.38
C GLU A 53 13.63 2.83 4.87
N MET A 54 12.47 2.74 4.21
CA MET A 54 12.39 2.55 2.75
C MET A 54 13.11 3.64 1.97
N LYS A 55 12.96 4.91 2.39
CA LYS A 55 13.65 6.03 1.76
C LYS A 55 15.16 6.01 1.98
N ALA A 56 15.60 5.63 3.19
CA ALA A 56 17.01 5.50 3.49
C ALA A 56 17.63 4.39 2.61
N MET A 57 16.97 3.23 2.53
CA MET A 57 17.41 2.12 1.68
C MET A 57 17.50 2.52 0.20
N ASP A 58 16.47 3.15 -0.35
CA ASP A 58 16.45 3.61 -1.75
C ASP A 58 17.60 4.61 -2.01
N LYS A 59 17.89 5.49 -1.04
CA LYS A 59 18.99 6.46 -1.12
C LYS A 59 20.35 5.76 -1.10
N ASP A 60 20.54 4.80 -0.22
CA ASP A 60 21.79 4.04 -0.08
C ASP A 60 22.06 3.18 -1.32
N HIS A 61 21.03 2.51 -1.87
CA HIS A 61 21.14 1.77 -3.12
C HIS A 61 21.55 2.69 -4.28
N LYS A 62 20.92 3.86 -4.39
CA LYS A 62 21.29 4.85 -5.40
C LYS A 62 22.72 5.35 -5.24
N ALA A 63 23.18 5.57 -4.01
CA ALA A 63 24.55 5.98 -3.73
C ALA A 63 25.55 4.88 -4.14
N ALA A 64 25.30 3.63 -3.74
CA ALA A 64 26.13 2.49 -4.10
C ALA A 64 26.26 2.30 -5.62
N MET A 65 25.14 2.41 -6.35
CA MET A 65 25.12 2.32 -7.81
C MET A 65 25.97 3.40 -8.47
N LYS A 66 25.89 4.65 -7.97
CA LYS A 66 26.72 5.75 -8.48
C LYS A 66 28.21 5.55 -8.22
N THR A 67 28.56 5.07 -7.04
CA THR A 67 29.95 4.77 -6.68
C THR A 67 30.50 3.69 -7.61
N MET A 68 29.76 2.60 -7.79
CA MET A 68 30.14 1.53 -8.72
C MET A 68 30.32 2.04 -10.16
N ASP A 69 29.36 2.81 -10.69
CA ASP A 69 29.43 3.36 -12.04
C ASP A 69 30.67 4.28 -12.21
N THR A 70 31.02 5.04 -11.16
CA THR A 70 32.18 5.94 -11.17
C THR A 70 33.48 5.16 -11.15
N GLU A 71 33.60 4.15 -10.30
CA GLU A 71 34.77 3.26 -10.22
C GLU A 71 34.97 2.50 -11.53
N HIS A 72 33.91 1.92 -12.09
CA HIS A 72 33.98 1.23 -13.39
C HIS A 72 34.43 2.19 -14.50
N LYS A 73 33.90 3.40 -14.54
CA LYS A 73 34.34 4.42 -15.51
C LYS A 73 35.82 4.78 -15.35
N ALA A 74 36.32 4.89 -14.11
CA ALA A 74 37.72 5.16 -13.85
C ALA A 74 38.62 3.98 -14.29
N ALA A 75 38.21 2.75 -13.99
CA ALA A 75 38.94 1.54 -14.36
C ALA A 75 39.02 1.38 -15.89
N MET A 76 37.92 1.62 -16.61
CA MET A 76 37.85 1.56 -18.08
C MET A 76 38.75 2.59 -18.79
N LYS A 77 39.03 3.74 -18.15
CA LYS A 77 39.94 4.75 -18.73
C LYS A 77 41.41 4.30 -18.71
N ASN A 78 41.80 3.54 -17.70
CA ASN A 78 43.19 3.12 -17.51
C ASN A 78 43.52 1.83 -18.26
N GLU A 79 42.51 1.03 -18.60
CA GLU A 79 42.70 -0.18 -19.38
C GLU A 79 43.04 0.17 -20.84
N LYS A 80 43.97 -0.57 -21.45
CA LYS A 80 44.40 -0.38 -22.84
C LYS A 80 43.99 -1.55 -23.72
N ASP A 81 43.80 -2.73 -23.14
CA ASP A 81 43.39 -3.92 -23.85
C ASP A 81 41.87 -3.91 -24.11
N PRO A 82 41.42 -3.90 -25.38
CA PRO A 82 40.00 -3.89 -25.71
C PRO A 82 39.27 -5.16 -25.25
N ALA A 83 39.92 -6.32 -25.20
CA ALA A 83 39.31 -7.55 -24.72
C ALA A 83 39.02 -7.45 -23.21
N LYS A 84 39.98 -6.96 -22.43
CA LYS A 84 39.80 -6.72 -20.99
C LYS A 84 38.73 -5.67 -20.72
N LYS A 85 38.65 -4.60 -21.52
CA LYS A 85 37.55 -3.61 -21.40
C LYS A 85 36.17 -4.24 -21.59
N ALA A 86 36.02 -5.11 -22.58
CA ALA A 86 34.75 -5.79 -22.84
C ALA A 86 34.37 -6.70 -21.66
N GLU A 87 35.32 -7.44 -21.12
CA GLU A 87 35.13 -8.30 -19.95
C GLU A 87 34.75 -7.50 -18.70
N MET A 88 35.48 -6.41 -18.42
CA MET A 88 35.18 -5.50 -17.30
C MET A 88 33.78 -4.88 -17.42
N HIS A 89 33.39 -4.45 -18.61
CA HIS A 89 32.06 -3.90 -18.86
C HIS A 89 30.97 -4.93 -18.63
N LYS A 90 31.17 -6.17 -19.09
CA LYS A 90 30.23 -7.26 -18.83
C LYS A 90 30.11 -7.56 -17.33
N ALA A 91 31.24 -7.71 -16.64
CA ALA A 91 31.25 -7.95 -15.19
C ALA A 91 30.58 -6.83 -14.40
N HIS A 92 30.75 -5.57 -14.82
CA HIS A 92 30.08 -4.43 -14.24
C HIS A 92 28.54 -4.49 -14.41
N LEU A 93 28.05 -4.84 -15.60
CA LEU A 93 26.62 -5.02 -15.83
C LEU A 93 26.04 -6.16 -14.99
N ASP A 94 26.74 -7.29 -14.92
CA ASP A 94 26.34 -8.45 -14.13
C ASP A 94 26.22 -8.07 -12.64
N LYS A 95 27.24 -7.40 -12.08
CA LYS A 95 27.24 -6.91 -10.69
C LYS A 95 26.14 -5.87 -10.43
N LYS A 96 25.87 -4.99 -11.40
CA LYS A 96 24.81 -3.98 -11.32
C LYS A 96 23.43 -4.62 -11.28
N ALA A 97 23.19 -5.64 -12.09
CA ALA A 97 21.95 -6.40 -12.09
C ALA A 97 21.75 -7.15 -10.77
N GLU A 98 22.78 -7.79 -10.24
CA GLU A 98 22.75 -8.47 -8.95
C GLU A 98 22.40 -7.51 -7.80
N MET A 99 23.05 -6.34 -7.76
CA MET A 99 22.77 -5.32 -6.75
C MET A 99 21.32 -4.81 -6.83
N HIS A 100 20.79 -4.62 -8.03
CA HIS A 100 19.40 -4.19 -8.22
C HIS A 100 18.41 -5.28 -7.77
N LYS A 101 18.69 -6.54 -8.08
CA LYS A 101 17.89 -7.68 -7.63
C LYS A 101 17.89 -7.77 -6.10
N ALA A 102 19.06 -7.72 -5.47
CA ALA A 102 19.17 -7.74 -4.01
C ALA A 102 18.42 -6.58 -3.34
N HIS A 103 18.44 -5.39 -3.95
CA HIS A 103 17.66 -4.26 -3.47
C HIS A 103 16.15 -4.51 -3.54
N ILE A 104 15.65 -5.04 -4.66
CA ILE A 104 14.22 -5.41 -4.80
C ILE A 104 13.83 -6.46 -3.76
N ASP A 105 14.63 -7.51 -3.60
CA ASP A 105 14.35 -8.61 -2.67
C ASP A 105 14.30 -8.09 -1.22
N LYS A 106 15.24 -7.23 -0.83
CA LYS A 106 15.27 -6.58 0.48
C LYS A 106 14.05 -5.67 0.70
N LYS A 107 13.67 -4.91 -0.33
CA LYS A 107 12.50 -4.02 -0.30
C LYS A 107 11.20 -4.80 -0.13
N ALA A 108 11.05 -5.90 -0.86
CA ALA A 108 9.90 -6.79 -0.74
C ALA A 108 9.81 -7.43 0.66
N ALA A 109 10.94 -7.88 1.22
CA ALA A 109 10.99 -8.43 2.56
C ALA A 109 10.56 -7.40 3.63
N MET A 110 11.04 -6.15 3.50
CA MET A 110 10.66 -5.06 4.40
C MET A 110 9.17 -4.74 4.32
N GLU A 111 8.59 -4.67 3.11
CA GLU A 111 7.16 -4.44 2.93
C GLU A 111 6.31 -5.57 3.52
N LYS A 112 6.70 -6.83 3.29
CA LYS A 112 6.04 -8.00 3.88
C LYS A 112 6.05 -7.92 5.42
N GLY A 113 7.22 -7.66 6.01
CA GLY A 113 7.33 -7.50 7.46
C GLY A 113 6.49 -6.36 8.02
N HIS A 114 6.38 -5.25 7.29
CA HIS A 114 5.51 -4.14 7.66
C HIS A 114 4.02 -4.52 7.67
N VAL A 115 3.56 -5.23 6.63
CA VAL A 115 2.18 -5.72 6.54
C VAL A 115 1.87 -6.69 7.68
N ASP A 116 2.74 -7.67 7.92
CA ASP A 116 2.58 -8.68 8.99
C ASP A 116 2.51 -8.01 10.37
N LYS A 117 3.36 -7.02 10.64
CA LYS A 117 3.35 -6.27 11.89
C LYS A 117 2.08 -5.42 12.04
N LYS A 118 1.59 -4.83 10.95
CA LYS A 118 0.37 -4.02 10.93
C LYS A 118 -0.88 -4.86 11.14
N THR A 119 -0.95 -6.06 10.58
CA THR A 119 -2.07 -6.99 10.79
C THR A 119 -2.07 -7.51 12.23
N ALA A 120 -0.90 -7.87 12.79
CA ALA A 120 -0.78 -8.31 14.19
C ALA A 120 -1.30 -7.26 15.18
N MET A 121 -0.88 -6.00 15.05
CA MET A 121 -1.37 -4.91 15.92
C MET A 121 -2.89 -4.68 15.79
N LYS A 122 -3.45 -4.81 14.58
CA LYS A 122 -4.89 -4.68 14.37
C LYS A 122 -5.65 -5.81 15.08
N LYS A 123 -5.15 -7.05 15.00
CA LYS A 123 -5.74 -8.21 15.66
C LYS A 123 -5.69 -8.05 17.19
N GLU A 124 -4.52 -7.75 17.75
CA GLU A 124 -4.36 -7.52 19.19
C GLU A 124 -5.31 -6.43 19.72
N ARG A 125 -5.53 -5.38 18.92
CA ARG A 125 -6.49 -4.34 19.25
C ARG A 125 -7.94 -4.83 19.24
N ALA A 126 -8.32 -5.63 18.23
CA ALA A 126 -9.65 -6.19 18.14
C ALA A 126 -9.93 -7.10 19.36
N ASP A 127 -8.96 -7.91 19.74
CA ASP A 127 -9.04 -8.81 20.91
C ASP A 127 -9.18 -8.01 22.21
N LYS A 128 -8.36 -6.95 22.40
CA LYS A 128 -8.46 -6.04 23.56
C LYS A 128 -9.81 -5.33 23.63
N ARG A 129 -10.37 -4.92 22.48
CA ARG A 129 -11.70 -4.31 22.41
C ARG A 129 -12.79 -5.31 22.80
N ALA A 130 -12.76 -6.52 22.26
CA ALA A 130 -13.71 -7.58 22.60
C ALA A 130 -13.70 -7.88 24.11
N ALA A 131 -12.50 -8.00 24.71
CA ALA A 131 -12.34 -8.23 26.15
C ALA A 131 -12.91 -7.09 27.00
N HIS A 132 -12.66 -5.83 26.61
CA HIS A 132 -13.19 -4.67 27.34
C HIS A 132 -14.71 -4.53 27.24
N HIS A 133 -15.33 -4.97 26.14
CA HIS A 133 -16.79 -5.00 26.00
C HIS A 133 -17.43 -6.17 26.78
N ALA A 134 -16.77 -7.32 26.88
CA ALA A 134 -17.25 -8.46 27.68
C ALA A 134 -17.18 -8.20 29.20
N GLY A 135 -16.22 -7.40 29.68
CA GLY A 135 -16.07 -7.06 31.10
C GLY A 135 -17.13 -6.10 31.65
N LYS A 136 -17.74 -5.26 30.81
CA LYS A 136 -18.76 -4.28 31.24
C LYS A 136 -20.17 -4.87 31.40
N GLY A 137 -20.38 -6.15 31.07
CA GLY A 137 -21.69 -6.82 31.17
C GLY A 137 -21.96 -7.52 32.50
N LYS A 138 -21.05 -7.47 33.49
CA LYS A 138 -21.18 -8.21 34.77
C LYS A 138 -21.47 -7.37 36.02
N GLU A 139 -21.60 -6.05 35.92
CA GLU A 139 -22.05 -5.20 37.04
C GLU A 139 -23.47 -4.68 36.81
N ALA A 140 -24.45 -5.58 36.72
CA ALA A 140 -25.88 -5.20 36.77
C ALA A 140 -26.77 -6.39 37.14
N ALA A 141 -26.53 -7.01 38.30
CA ALA A 141 -27.54 -7.86 38.94
C ALA A 141 -27.15 -8.10 40.41
N ALA A 142 -27.23 -7.06 41.24
CA ALA A 142 -27.40 -7.26 42.68
C ALA A 142 -28.88 -7.62 42.91
N PRO A 143 -29.23 -8.78 43.50
CA PRO A 143 -30.62 -9.08 43.83
C PRO A 143 -31.05 -8.21 45.02
N VAL A 144 -32.04 -7.35 44.80
CA VAL A 144 -32.77 -6.68 45.87
C VAL A 144 -33.65 -7.74 46.55
N ALA A 145 -33.21 -8.24 47.70
CA ALA A 145 -34.05 -9.02 48.59
C ALA A 145 -34.99 -8.08 49.36
N LYS A 146 -36.29 -8.35 49.29
CA LYS A 146 -37.32 -7.81 50.18
C LYS A 146 -37.64 -8.83 51.25
#